data_AF-A0A2Z4FJS5-F1
#
_entry.id   AF-A0A2Z4FJS5-F1
#
_cell.length_a   1.000
_cell.length_b   1.000
_cell.length_c   1.000
_cell.angle_alpha   90.00
_cell.angle_beta   90.00
_cell.angle_gamma   90.00
#
_symmetry.space_group_name_H-M   'P 1'
#
loop_
_entity.id
_entity.type
_entity.pdbx_description
1 polymer ?
#
loop_
_entity_poly.entity_id
_entity_poly.type
_entity_poly.pdbx_seq_one_letter_code
_entity_poly.pdbx_strand_id
1 'polypeptide(L)'
;MTTDAQAPTSAKIEEKVAQFQRDCLRMREEMGKMMVGQRPIIDGVLITMLSGGNVLLEGVPGLGKTMLVRTLSETLGLAFSRIQFTPDLMPTDILGTTMIVDDEQGGKHFKFERGPIFANIVLADEINRATPKTQAAMLEAMQERSVTIGKETMKLDDPFFVLATQNPLEMEGTYPLPEAQLDRFLYKLNVPFPSLDELHTIMERTTQSERPEVSEVIDQKRLLEMKEFARQVPLARHVQDYALRLLQATHPDNPSAPDITKRYVRFGSSPRGAQGILLSSKVRALFDGRFNVSTDDIRASALPAFRHRVILNFEGEAEGITSDQILAEILKSVPENSK
;
A
#
# COMPACT_ATOMS: atom_id res chain seq x y z
N MET A 1 -27.84 -9.64 -34.18
CA MET A 1 -26.38 -9.54 -34.37
C MET A 1 -25.77 -9.37 -32.99
N THR A 2 -25.51 -10.51 -32.35
CA THR A 2 -24.83 -10.61 -31.06
C THR A 2 -23.33 -10.54 -31.32
N THR A 3 -22.68 -9.52 -30.79
CA THR A 3 -21.23 -9.33 -30.84
C THR A 3 -20.59 -10.37 -29.93
N ASP A 4 -20.10 -11.46 -30.52
CA ASP A 4 -19.19 -12.40 -29.86
C ASP A 4 -17.91 -11.67 -29.46
N ALA A 5 -17.75 -11.44 -28.16
CA ALA A 5 -16.49 -11.03 -27.58
C ALA A 5 -15.51 -12.22 -27.67
N GLN A 6 -14.75 -12.30 -28.75
CA GLN A 6 -13.69 -13.30 -28.92
C GLN A 6 -12.69 -13.21 -27.76
N ALA A 7 -12.55 -14.30 -27.01
CA ALA A 7 -11.52 -14.44 -25.99
C ALA A 7 -10.13 -14.14 -26.61
N PRO A 8 -9.25 -13.37 -25.93
CA PRO A 8 -7.94 -13.05 -26.45
C PRO A 8 -7.13 -14.32 -26.70
N THR A 9 -6.53 -14.44 -27.89
CA THR A 9 -5.64 -15.54 -28.28
C THR A 9 -4.46 -15.67 -27.30
N SER A 10 -3.99 -16.88 -26.99
CA SER A 10 -2.86 -17.14 -26.05
C SER A 10 -1.65 -16.23 -26.29
N ALA A 11 -1.26 -16.06 -27.56
CA ALA A 11 -0.16 -15.18 -27.97
C ALA A 11 -0.34 -13.71 -27.54
N LYS A 12 -1.58 -13.19 -27.55
CA LYS A 12 -1.86 -11.82 -27.10
C LYS A 12 -1.75 -11.67 -25.58
N ILE A 13 -2.02 -12.73 -24.83
CA ILE A 13 -1.87 -12.73 -23.37
C ILE A 13 -0.38 -12.76 -23.02
N GLU A 14 0.40 -13.64 -23.65
CA GLU A 14 1.85 -13.75 -23.44
C GLU A 14 2.56 -12.41 -23.70
N GLU A 15 2.21 -11.73 -24.80
CA GLU A 15 2.76 -10.40 -25.12
C GLU A 15 2.41 -9.36 -24.05
N LYS A 16 1.16 -9.34 -23.58
CA LYS A 16 0.72 -8.42 -22.51
C LYS A 16 1.45 -8.68 -21.19
N VAL A 17 1.66 -9.95 -20.85
CA VAL A 17 2.41 -10.35 -19.64
C VAL A 17 3.86 -9.91 -19.76
N ALA A 18 4.51 -10.17 -20.89
CA ALA A 18 5.89 -9.75 -21.12
C ALA A 18 6.02 -8.21 -21.08
N GLN A 19 5.06 -7.47 -21.64
CA GLN A 19 5.06 -6.01 -21.53
C GLN A 19 4.84 -5.53 -20.10
N PHE A 20 3.90 -6.12 -19.36
CA PHE A 20 3.68 -5.78 -17.95
C PHE A 20 4.95 -5.99 -17.13
N GLN A 21 5.60 -7.15 -17.30
CA GLN A 21 6.86 -7.46 -16.62
C GLN A 21 7.96 -6.45 -16.97
N ARG A 22 8.12 -6.10 -18.27
CA ARG A 22 9.10 -5.08 -18.69
C ARG A 22 8.84 -3.73 -18.04
N ASP A 23 7.59 -3.28 -18.01
CA ASP A 23 7.21 -2.01 -17.39
C ASP A 23 7.54 -2.02 -15.89
N CYS A 24 7.20 -3.12 -15.19
CA CYS A 24 7.52 -3.35 -13.79
C CYS A 24 9.02 -3.33 -13.48
N LEU A 25 9.84 -4.01 -14.30
CA LEU A 25 11.29 -4.03 -14.14
C LEU A 25 11.91 -2.65 -14.39
N ARG A 26 11.45 -1.93 -15.42
CA ARG A 26 11.91 -0.56 -15.70
C ARG A 26 11.57 0.39 -14.55
N MET A 27 10.35 0.32 -14.00
CA MET A 27 9.98 1.12 -12.83
C MET A 27 10.86 0.81 -11.63
N ARG A 28 11.13 -0.48 -11.36
CA ARG A 28 12.01 -0.91 -10.26
C ARG A 28 13.44 -0.38 -10.44
N GLU A 29 13.99 -0.49 -11.66
CA GLU A 29 15.34 -0.01 -11.97
C GLU A 29 15.44 1.51 -11.82
N GLU A 30 14.45 2.24 -12.33
CA GLU A 30 14.39 3.70 -12.22
C GLU A 30 14.33 4.16 -10.76
N MET A 31 13.45 3.55 -9.96
CA MET A 31 13.36 3.83 -8.53
C MET A 31 14.65 3.43 -7.78
N GLY A 32 15.33 2.36 -8.23
CA GLY A 32 16.60 1.90 -7.68
C GLY A 32 17.79 2.86 -7.92
N LYS A 33 17.66 3.82 -8.84
CA LYS A 33 18.67 4.90 -8.98
C LYS A 33 18.74 5.79 -7.75
N MET A 34 17.60 6.04 -7.11
CA MET A 34 17.52 6.86 -5.91
C MET A 34 17.53 6.04 -4.62
N MET A 35 16.95 4.83 -4.65
CA MET A 35 16.79 3.98 -3.47
C MET A 35 17.88 2.91 -3.38
N VAL A 36 18.69 2.94 -2.32
CA VAL A 36 19.73 1.95 -2.03
C VAL A 36 19.17 0.86 -1.11
N GLY A 37 19.38 -0.42 -1.45
CA GLY A 37 19.07 -1.55 -0.55
C GLY A 37 17.59 -1.91 -0.36
N GLN A 38 16.67 -1.08 -0.83
CA GLN A 38 15.24 -1.18 -0.52
C GLN A 38 14.41 -1.90 -1.59
N ARG A 39 15.00 -2.86 -2.32
CA ARG A 39 14.29 -3.59 -3.39
C ARG A 39 12.95 -4.21 -2.93
N PRO A 40 12.88 -4.90 -1.77
CA PRO A 40 11.62 -5.47 -1.30
C PRO A 40 10.54 -4.42 -1.00
N ILE A 41 10.95 -3.21 -0.59
CA ILE A 41 10.03 -2.09 -0.32
C ILE A 41 9.51 -1.51 -1.63
N ILE A 42 10.38 -1.29 -2.62
CA ILE A 42 10.00 -0.84 -3.97
C ILE A 42 8.97 -1.82 -4.56
N ASP A 43 9.27 -3.12 -4.51
CA ASP A 43 8.37 -4.15 -4.99
C ASP A 43 7.04 -4.14 -4.26
N GLY A 44 7.05 -4.06 -2.92
CA GLY A 44 5.84 -3.98 -2.13
C GLY A 44 4.98 -2.77 -2.48
N VAL A 45 5.59 -1.60 -2.71
CA VAL A 45 4.89 -0.38 -3.10
C VAL A 45 4.28 -0.51 -4.50
N LEU A 46 5.05 -0.96 -5.50
CA LEU A 46 4.57 -1.18 -6.86
C LEU A 46 3.44 -2.21 -6.90
N ILE A 47 3.61 -3.33 -6.19
CA ILE A 47 2.58 -4.37 -6.06
C ILE A 47 1.31 -3.79 -5.46
N THR A 48 1.41 -3.00 -4.40
CA THR A 48 0.26 -2.40 -3.72
C THR A 48 -0.48 -1.42 -4.64
N MET A 49 0.25 -0.57 -5.33
CA MET A 49 -0.30 0.42 -6.26
C MET A 49 -1.04 -0.25 -7.44
N LEU A 50 -0.41 -1.26 -8.04
CA LEU A 50 -0.97 -2.04 -9.16
C LEU A 50 -2.15 -2.92 -8.71
N SER A 51 -2.19 -3.32 -7.44
CA SER A 51 -3.33 -4.00 -6.83
C SER A 51 -4.50 -3.05 -6.52
N GLY A 52 -4.27 -1.73 -6.60
CA GLY A 52 -5.26 -0.70 -6.28
C GLY A 52 -5.51 -0.50 -4.79
N GLY A 53 -4.55 -0.89 -3.94
CA GLY A 53 -4.57 -0.65 -2.50
C GLY A 53 -3.69 0.52 -2.08
N ASN A 54 -3.58 0.74 -0.77
CA ASN A 54 -2.72 1.74 -0.15
C ASN A 54 -1.70 1.07 0.78
N VAL A 55 -0.58 1.73 1.07
CA VAL A 55 0.51 1.15 1.84
C VAL A 55 0.82 1.95 3.10
N LEU A 56 1.12 1.23 4.18
CA LEU A 56 1.63 1.78 5.42
C LEU A 56 3.12 1.43 5.56
N LEU A 57 3.98 2.44 5.62
CA LEU A 57 5.43 2.32 5.73
C LEU A 57 5.89 2.59 7.17
N GLU A 58 6.19 1.52 7.90
CA GLU A 58 6.73 1.60 9.26
C GLU A 58 8.26 1.52 9.25
N GLY A 59 8.92 2.33 10.07
CA GLY A 59 10.39 2.36 10.15
C GLY A 59 10.88 3.70 10.68
N VAL A 60 12.15 3.76 11.08
CA VAL A 60 12.71 4.94 11.71
C VAL A 60 12.83 6.14 10.74
N PRO A 61 12.93 7.38 11.26
CA PRO A 61 13.16 8.56 10.44
C PRO A 61 14.47 8.46 9.64
N GLY A 62 14.53 9.16 8.50
CA GLY A 62 15.75 9.26 7.71
C GLY A 62 16.01 8.08 6.75
N LEU A 63 15.12 7.08 6.67
CA LEU A 63 15.27 5.93 5.77
C LEU A 63 14.84 6.18 4.31
N GLY A 64 14.78 7.44 3.87
CA GLY A 64 14.43 7.77 2.48
C GLY A 64 12.97 7.52 2.08
N LYS A 65 12.03 7.39 3.03
CA LYS A 65 10.60 7.18 2.74
C LYS A 65 10.00 8.29 1.87
N THR A 66 10.32 9.55 2.18
CA THR A 66 9.89 10.70 1.37
C THR A 66 10.50 10.66 -0.04
N MET A 67 11.76 10.24 -0.14
CA MET A 67 12.46 10.08 -1.41
C MET A 67 11.80 8.99 -2.26
N LEU A 68 11.47 7.84 -1.66
CA LEU A 68 10.77 6.74 -2.33
C LEU A 68 9.48 7.21 -3.01
N VAL A 69 8.65 7.98 -2.30
CA VAL A 69 7.36 8.42 -2.84
C VAL A 69 7.52 9.47 -3.92
N ARG A 70 8.45 10.43 -3.72
CA ARG A 70 8.75 11.43 -4.75
C ARG A 70 9.28 10.75 -6.02
N THR A 71 10.24 9.84 -5.90
CA THR A 71 10.79 9.09 -7.03
C THR A 71 9.71 8.26 -7.72
N LEU A 72 8.78 7.64 -6.97
CA LEU A 72 7.63 6.95 -7.56
C LEU A 72 6.77 7.89 -8.41
N SER A 73 6.47 9.10 -7.91
CA SER A 73 5.68 10.08 -8.67
C SER A 73 6.38 10.57 -9.94
N GLU A 74 7.69 10.80 -9.87
CA GLU A 74 8.51 11.22 -11.01
C GLU A 74 8.62 10.09 -12.06
N THR A 75 8.78 8.85 -11.61
CA THR A 75 8.84 7.65 -12.48
C THR A 75 7.53 7.42 -13.26
N LEU A 76 6.41 7.91 -12.75
CA LEU A 76 5.06 7.69 -13.29
C LEU A 76 4.41 8.94 -13.91
N GLY A 77 5.08 10.10 -13.85
CA GLY A 77 4.52 11.38 -14.30
C GLY A 77 3.26 11.81 -13.54
N LEU A 78 3.11 11.42 -12.27
CA LEU A 78 1.89 11.61 -11.49
C LEU A 78 1.97 12.81 -10.54
N ALA A 79 0.84 13.48 -10.31
CA ALA A 79 0.77 14.57 -9.34
C ALA A 79 1.06 14.07 -7.92
N PHE A 80 2.02 14.70 -7.25
CA PHE A 80 2.46 14.37 -5.90
C PHE A 80 2.06 15.44 -4.89
N SER A 81 1.61 14.98 -3.73
CA SER A 81 1.34 15.82 -2.58
C SER A 81 1.86 15.19 -1.30
N ARG A 82 2.44 16.02 -0.43
CA ARG A 82 2.93 15.62 0.89
C ARG A 82 2.11 16.31 1.97
N ILE A 83 1.58 15.50 2.88
CA ILE A 83 0.85 15.95 4.06
C ILE A 83 1.66 15.50 5.28
N GLN A 84 2.22 16.47 5.99
CA GLN A 84 2.88 16.21 7.26
C GLN A 84 1.82 16.22 8.36
N PHE A 85 1.63 15.10 9.06
CA PHE A 85 0.70 15.04 10.17
C PHE A 85 1.34 15.67 11.40
N THR A 86 0.64 16.65 11.97
CA THR A 86 1.01 17.37 13.19
C THR A 86 -0.19 17.40 14.15
N PRO A 87 0.04 17.62 15.46
CA PRO A 87 -1.06 17.62 16.45
C PRO A 87 -2.15 18.68 16.18
N ASP A 88 -1.79 19.77 15.52
CA ASP A 88 -2.64 20.90 15.16
C ASP A 88 -3.31 20.77 13.78
N LEU A 89 -2.95 19.76 12.98
CA LEU A 89 -3.49 19.57 11.64
C LEU A 89 -5.00 19.28 11.70
N MET A 90 -5.80 20.08 10.99
CA MET A 90 -7.25 19.95 10.94
C MET A 90 -7.70 19.14 9.71
N PRO A 91 -8.88 18.50 9.75
CA PRO A 91 -9.43 17.81 8.58
C PRO A 91 -9.53 18.70 7.33
N THR A 92 -9.85 19.99 7.50
CA THR A 92 -9.95 20.97 6.41
C THR A 92 -8.61 21.24 5.73
N ASP A 93 -7.50 21.11 6.45
CA ASP A 93 -6.16 21.32 5.88
C ASP A 93 -5.75 20.16 4.96
N ILE A 94 -6.42 19.00 5.08
CA ILE A 94 -6.23 17.81 4.24
C ILE A 94 -7.24 17.81 3.09
N LEU A 95 -8.51 17.97 3.44
CA LEU A 95 -9.63 17.80 2.53
C LEU A 95 -9.87 19.05 1.67
N GLY A 96 -9.50 20.23 2.17
CA GLY A 96 -9.82 21.52 1.57
C GLY A 96 -10.84 22.32 2.39
N THR A 97 -11.08 23.55 1.97
CA THR A 97 -12.00 24.47 2.64
C THR A 97 -12.77 25.31 1.63
N THR A 98 -13.92 25.85 2.05
CA THR A 98 -14.69 26.79 1.24
C THR A 98 -14.30 28.21 1.62
N MET A 99 -13.71 28.94 0.68
CA MET A 99 -13.38 30.35 0.84
C MET A 99 -14.47 31.24 0.25
N ILE A 100 -14.63 32.43 0.81
CA ILE A 100 -15.45 33.49 0.20
C ILE A 100 -14.53 34.32 -0.66
N VAL A 101 -14.82 34.38 -1.97
CA VAL A 101 -14.08 35.21 -2.92
C VAL A 101 -14.99 36.36 -3.34
N ASP A 102 -14.43 37.57 -3.33
CA ASP A 102 -15.09 38.75 -3.86
C ASP A 102 -14.91 38.77 -5.39
N ASP A 103 -16.00 38.92 -6.12
CA ASP A 103 -15.99 39.14 -7.57
C ASP A 103 -15.54 40.58 -7.88
N GLU A 104 -15.07 40.84 -9.10
CA GLU A 104 -14.65 42.17 -9.57
C GLU A 104 -15.81 43.20 -9.50
N GLN A 105 -17.05 42.72 -9.39
CA GLN A 105 -18.27 43.53 -9.22
C GLN A 105 -18.76 43.64 -7.75
N GLY A 106 -18.01 43.15 -6.76
CA GLY A 106 -18.35 43.22 -5.34
C GLY A 106 -19.32 42.14 -4.83
N GLY A 107 -19.61 41.12 -5.64
CA GLY A 107 -20.40 39.96 -5.24
C GLY A 107 -19.57 38.92 -4.47
N LYS A 108 -20.08 38.43 -3.33
CA LYS A 108 -19.45 37.35 -2.56
C LYS A 108 -19.91 35.99 -3.09
N HIS A 109 -19.00 35.17 -3.58
CA HIS A 109 -19.29 33.78 -3.93
C HIS A 109 -18.41 32.80 -3.15
N PHE A 110 -18.97 31.64 -2.82
CA PHE A 110 -18.24 30.57 -2.16
C PHE A 110 -17.45 29.79 -3.21
N LYS A 111 -16.12 29.74 -3.08
CA LYS A 111 -15.22 28.95 -3.92
C LYS A 111 -14.56 27.88 -3.07
N PHE A 112 -14.64 26.63 -3.54
CA PHE A 112 -13.92 25.54 -2.90
C PHE A 112 -12.44 25.57 -3.26
N GLU A 113 -11.58 25.51 -2.25
CA GLU A 113 -10.15 25.33 -2.39
C GLU A 113 -9.79 23.87 -2.07
N ARG A 114 -9.25 23.19 -3.09
CA ARG A 114 -8.86 21.78 -2.99
C ARG A 114 -7.70 21.63 -2.01
N GLY A 115 -7.88 20.76 -1.02
CA GLY A 115 -6.80 20.38 -0.12
C GLY A 115 -5.73 19.51 -0.79
N PRO A 116 -4.62 19.24 -0.08
CA PRO A 116 -3.51 18.43 -0.58
C PRO A 116 -3.88 16.97 -0.87
N ILE A 117 -5.05 16.48 -0.44
CA ILE A 117 -5.54 15.14 -0.79
C ILE A 117 -5.87 15.01 -2.28
N PHE A 118 -6.09 16.12 -3.01
CA PHE A 118 -6.38 16.11 -4.45
C PHE A 118 -5.09 15.99 -5.29
N ALA A 119 -4.42 14.85 -5.17
CA ALA A 119 -3.26 14.47 -5.97
C ALA A 119 -3.33 12.97 -6.31
N ASN A 120 -2.56 12.51 -7.29
CA ASN A 120 -2.52 11.09 -7.64
C ASN A 120 -1.77 10.26 -6.61
N ILE A 121 -0.67 10.80 -6.08
CA ILE A 121 0.14 10.17 -5.04
C ILE A 121 0.20 11.08 -3.83
N VAL A 122 -0.31 10.59 -2.70
CA VAL A 122 -0.32 11.31 -1.43
C VAL A 122 0.59 10.61 -0.42
N LEU A 123 1.61 11.32 0.04
CA LEU A 123 2.42 10.92 1.20
C LEU A 123 1.80 11.50 2.47
N ALA A 124 1.27 10.65 3.34
CA ALA A 124 0.84 11.00 4.69
C ALA A 124 1.95 10.67 5.68
N ASP A 125 2.78 11.67 5.98
CA ASP A 125 3.94 11.49 6.84
C ASP A 125 3.54 11.56 8.31
N GLU A 126 3.99 10.58 9.11
CA GLU A 126 3.77 10.50 10.56
C GLU A 126 2.28 10.54 10.94
N ILE A 127 1.46 9.73 10.26
CA ILE A 127 -0.01 9.74 10.40
C ILE A 127 -0.49 9.59 11.85
N ASN A 128 0.32 8.96 12.70
CA ASN A 128 0.08 8.80 14.13
C ASN A 128 0.26 10.09 14.95
N ARG A 129 0.66 11.23 14.39
CA ARG A 129 0.83 12.50 15.13
C ARG A 129 -0.41 13.40 15.12
N ALA A 130 -1.35 13.18 14.21
CA ALA A 130 -2.59 13.98 14.18
C ALA A 130 -3.69 13.35 15.03
N THR A 131 -4.68 14.17 15.40
CA THR A 131 -5.84 13.71 16.17
C THR A 131 -6.63 12.60 15.43
N PRO A 132 -7.35 11.73 16.15
CA PRO A 132 -8.17 10.68 15.54
C PRO A 132 -9.18 11.20 14.50
N LYS A 133 -9.68 12.43 14.67
CA LYS A 133 -10.61 13.07 13.72
C LYS A 133 -9.94 13.38 12.39
N THR A 134 -8.71 13.90 12.42
CA THR A 134 -7.90 14.21 11.23
C THR A 134 -7.47 12.94 10.51
N GLN A 135 -7.05 11.91 11.26
CA GLN A 135 -6.77 10.58 10.71
C GLN A 135 -8.00 9.98 10.00
N ALA A 136 -9.16 10.02 10.65
CA ALA A 136 -10.40 9.48 10.09
C ALA A 136 -10.80 10.18 8.78
N ALA A 137 -10.71 11.51 8.73
CA ALA A 137 -11.05 12.29 7.54
C ALA A 137 -10.23 11.88 6.30
N MET A 138 -8.92 11.71 6.47
CA MET A 138 -8.03 11.29 5.39
C MET A 138 -8.30 9.84 4.96
N LEU A 139 -8.51 8.93 5.92
CA LEU A 139 -8.78 7.52 5.63
C LEU A 139 -10.17 7.28 5.02
N GLU A 140 -11.13 8.14 5.33
CA GLU A 140 -12.44 8.16 4.67
C GLU A 140 -12.28 8.54 3.19
N ALA A 141 -11.58 9.64 2.89
CA ALA A 141 -11.27 10.03 1.52
C ALA A 141 -10.52 8.92 0.76
N MET A 142 -9.59 8.24 1.45
CA MET A 142 -8.86 7.10 0.91
C MET A 142 -9.76 5.90 0.55
N GLN A 143 -10.79 5.64 1.34
CA GLN A 143 -11.70 4.50 1.14
C GLN A 143 -12.80 4.82 0.13
N GLU A 144 -13.41 6.00 0.22
CA GLU A 144 -14.54 6.43 -0.61
C GLU A 144 -14.11 6.99 -1.97
N ARG A 145 -12.81 7.32 -2.14
CA ARG A 145 -12.26 7.98 -3.33
C ARG A 145 -12.98 9.27 -3.69
N SER A 146 -13.55 9.92 -2.68
CA SER A 146 -14.25 11.19 -2.82
C SER A 146 -14.15 11.95 -1.50
N VAL A 147 -14.29 13.27 -1.60
CA VAL A 147 -14.30 14.19 -0.46
C VAL A 147 -15.62 14.93 -0.48
N THR A 148 -16.32 14.93 0.65
CA THR A 148 -17.57 15.70 0.81
C THR A 148 -17.34 16.83 1.79
N ILE A 149 -17.53 18.06 1.34
CA ILE A 149 -17.45 19.27 2.17
C ILE A 149 -18.74 20.07 2.00
N GLY A 150 -19.43 20.31 3.10
CA GLY A 150 -20.75 20.95 3.08
C GLY A 150 -21.78 20.07 2.34
N LYS A 151 -22.19 20.51 1.15
CA LYS A 151 -23.13 19.79 0.27
C LYS A 151 -22.51 19.31 -1.04
N GLU A 152 -21.22 19.56 -1.24
CA GLU A 152 -20.52 19.22 -2.48
C GLU A 152 -19.64 17.99 -2.28
N THR A 153 -19.80 16.99 -3.14
CA THR A 153 -18.96 15.80 -3.19
C THR A 153 -18.09 15.85 -4.43
N MET A 154 -16.78 15.75 -4.24
CA MET A 154 -15.78 15.76 -5.31
C MET A 154 -15.05 14.44 -5.35
N LYS A 155 -14.91 13.87 -6.55
CA LYS A 155 -14.11 12.67 -6.76
C LYS A 155 -12.62 13.00 -6.77
N LEU A 156 -11.82 12.07 -6.24
CA LEU A 156 -10.36 12.13 -6.36
C LEU A 156 -9.94 11.62 -7.74
N ASP A 157 -8.84 12.15 -8.26
CA ASP A 157 -8.34 11.81 -9.59
C ASP A 157 -7.73 10.41 -9.59
N ASP A 158 -8.11 9.57 -10.57
CA ASP A 158 -7.55 8.23 -10.74
C ASP A 158 -6.24 8.28 -11.55
N PRO A 159 -5.19 7.55 -11.17
CA PRO A 159 -5.08 6.73 -9.98
C PRO A 159 -4.89 7.59 -8.73
N PHE A 160 -5.59 7.21 -7.66
CA PHE A 160 -5.37 7.73 -6.31
C PHE A 160 -4.65 6.69 -5.46
N PHE A 161 -3.47 7.04 -4.94
CA PHE A 161 -2.61 6.16 -4.15
C PHE A 161 -2.04 6.87 -2.93
N VAL A 162 -2.25 6.27 -1.76
CA VAL A 162 -1.77 6.79 -0.48
C VAL A 162 -0.63 5.91 0.04
N LEU A 163 0.48 6.57 0.41
CA LEU A 163 1.51 5.99 1.27
C LEU A 163 1.48 6.73 2.60
N ALA A 164 1.12 6.04 3.67
CA ALA A 164 1.22 6.57 5.02
C ALA A 164 2.52 6.11 5.68
N THR A 165 3.15 6.94 6.49
CA THR A 165 4.32 6.55 7.29
C THR A 165 3.98 6.59 8.77
N GLN A 166 4.62 5.69 9.53
CA GLN A 166 4.60 5.71 10.99
C GLN A 166 6.02 5.54 11.51
N ASN A 167 6.35 6.31 12.56
CA ASN A 167 7.57 6.16 13.33
C ASN A 167 7.25 5.36 14.62
N PRO A 168 7.75 4.13 14.78
CA PRO A 168 7.44 3.29 15.94
C PRO A 168 8.12 3.77 17.24
N LEU A 169 9.11 4.67 17.17
CA LEU A 169 9.86 5.14 18.34
C LEU A 169 9.22 6.36 19.03
N GLU A 170 8.29 7.04 18.37
CA GLU A 170 7.63 8.22 18.92
C GLU A 170 6.45 7.84 19.82
N MET A 171 6.68 7.92 21.13
CA MET A 171 5.69 7.61 22.17
C MET A 171 4.95 8.85 22.67
N GLU A 172 5.50 10.06 22.46
CA GLU A 172 4.94 11.30 22.99
C GLU A 172 4.13 12.04 21.92
N GLY A 173 2.91 12.45 22.26
CA GLY A 173 2.04 13.20 21.35
C GLY A 173 1.55 12.40 20.14
N THR A 174 1.54 11.06 20.23
CA THR A 174 1.05 10.18 19.17
C THR A 174 -0.29 9.53 19.52
N TYR A 175 -1.13 9.38 18.51
CA TYR A 175 -2.42 8.71 18.52
C TYR A 175 -2.31 7.47 17.62
N PRO A 176 -2.31 6.25 18.19
CA PRO A 176 -2.23 5.04 17.38
C PRO A 176 -3.45 4.95 16.47
N LEU A 177 -3.23 4.48 15.24
CA LEU A 177 -4.32 4.19 14.32
C LEU A 177 -5.14 3.02 14.88
N PRO A 178 -6.46 3.18 15.07
CA PRO A 178 -7.34 2.07 15.41
C PRO A 178 -7.20 0.92 14.40
N GLU A 179 -7.47 -0.30 14.84
CA GLU A 179 -7.33 -1.53 14.03
C GLU A 179 -8.21 -1.47 12.79
N ALA A 180 -9.42 -0.93 12.92
CA ALA A 180 -10.35 -0.71 11.81
C ALA A 180 -9.79 0.27 10.75
N GLN A 181 -8.91 1.19 11.16
CA GLN A 181 -8.23 2.13 10.26
C GLN A 181 -7.04 1.47 9.57
N LEU A 182 -6.22 0.72 10.33
CA LEU A 182 -5.13 -0.08 9.79
C LEU A 182 -5.61 -1.06 8.73
N ASP A 183 -6.77 -1.69 8.94
CA ASP A 183 -7.35 -2.68 8.02
C ASP A 183 -7.65 -2.13 6.60
N ARG A 184 -7.70 -0.80 6.44
CA ARG A 184 -7.86 -0.13 5.13
C ARG A 184 -6.60 -0.14 4.28
N PHE A 185 -5.42 -0.33 4.86
CA PHE A 185 -4.17 -0.47 4.11
C PHE A 185 -4.03 -1.89 3.57
N LEU A 186 -3.70 -2.02 2.29
CA LEU A 186 -3.49 -3.33 1.68
C LEU A 186 -2.27 -4.00 2.31
N TYR A 187 -1.14 -3.30 2.34
CA TYR A 187 0.11 -3.74 2.94
C TYR A 187 0.60 -2.81 4.05
N LYS A 188 1.20 -3.41 5.09
CA LYS A 188 2.14 -2.74 5.99
C LYS A 188 3.54 -3.24 5.67
N LEU A 189 4.43 -2.36 5.25
CA LEU A 189 5.83 -2.66 4.93
C LEU A 189 6.74 -2.08 6.01
N ASN A 190 7.55 -2.94 6.61
CA ASN A 190 8.56 -2.54 7.57
C ASN A 190 9.85 -2.23 6.81
N VAL A 191 10.34 -1.00 6.91
CA VAL A 191 11.58 -0.55 6.30
C VAL A 191 12.73 -0.86 7.27
N PRO A 192 13.58 -1.85 6.96
CA PRO A 192 14.70 -2.19 7.83
C PRO A 192 15.75 -1.08 7.81
N PHE A 193 16.58 -1.05 8.87
CA PHE A 193 17.75 -0.19 8.86
C PHE A 193 18.75 -0.70 7.80
N PRO A 194 19.34 0.17 6.97
CA PRO A 194 20.24 -0.26 5.90
C PRO A 194 21.50 -0.91 6.47
N SER A 195 22.07 -1.85 5.70
CA SER A 195 23.38 -2.44 5.99
C SER A 195 24.51 -1.40 5.86
N LEU A 196 25.69 -1.72 6.38
CA LEU A 196 26.84 -0.81 6.31
C LEU A 196 27.20 -0.41 4.86
N ASP A 197 27.17 -1.36 3.92
CA ASP A 197 27.47 -1.10 2.51
C ASP A 197 26.40 -0.20 1.86
N GLU A 198 25.14 -0.41 2.23
CA GLU A 198 24.03 0.44 1.79
C GLU A 198 24.17 1.85 2.38
N LEU A 199 24.55 1.98 3.66
CA LEU A 199 24.83 3.27 4.28
C LEU A 199 25.99 3.99 3.60
N HIS A 200 27.09 3.31 3.28
CA HIS A 200 28.19 3.89 2.51
C HIS A 200 27.68 4.49 1.19
N THR A 201 26.91 3.71 0.44
CA THR A 201 26.33 4.16 -0.84
C THR A 201 25.37 5.34 -0.64
N ILE A 202 24.54 5.33 0.41
CA ILE A 202 23.65 6.45 0.75
C ILE A 202 24.45 7.70 1.10
N MET A 203 25.51 7.57 1.91
CA MET A 203 26.38 8.68 2.29
C MET A 203 27.07 9.27 1.07
N GLU A 204 27.63 8.43 0.19
CA GLU A 204 28.26 8.88 -1.07
C GLU A 204 27.28 9.67 -1.95
N ARG A 205 26.08 9.12 -2.21
CA ARG A 205 25.08 9.77 -3.07
C ARG A 205 24.48 11.05 -2.49
N THR A 206 24.37 11.14 -1.16
CA THR A 206 23.80 12.32 -0.50
C THR A 206 24.82 13.43 -0.27
N THR A 207 26.12 13.10 -0.26
CA THR A 207 27.21 14.07 -0.06
C THR A 207 27.86 14.53 -1.38
N GLN A 208 27.62 13.84 -2.49
CA GLN A 208 28.02 14.27 -3.82
C GLN A 208 27.04 15.30 -4.42
N SER A 209 27.54 16.18 -5.29
CA SER A 209 26.74 17.25 -5.90
C SER A 209 25.80 16.76 -7.01
N GLU A 210 26.10 15.63 -7.66
CA GLU A 210 25.30 15.08 -8.73
C GLU A 210 24.18 14.20 -8.17
N ARG A 211 22.94 14.58 -8.45
CA ARG A 211 21.77 13.74 -8.18
C ARG A 211 21.38 12.99 -9.45
N PRO A 212 21.09 11.68 -9.38
CA PRO A 212 20.54 10.96 -10.52
C PRO A 212 19.23 11.61 -10.97
N GLU A 213 19.09 11.89 -12.26
CA GLU A 213 17.80 12.29 -12.82
C GLU A 213 16.89 11.07 -12.96
N VAL A 214 15.67 11.21 -12.44
CA VAL A 214 14.60 10.21 -12.55
C VAL A 214 13.79 10.54 -13.79
N SER A 215 13.67 9.58 -14.71
CA SER A 215 12.88 9.71 -15.93
C SER A 215 11.50 9.05 -15.78
N GLU A 216 10.51 9.60 -16.47
CA GLU A 216 9.20 8.94 -16.58
C GLU A 216 9.33 7.64 -17.39
N VAL A 217 8.84 6.53 -16.83
CA VAL A 217 8.97 5.19 -17.40
C VAL A 217 7.69 4.75 -18.11
N ILE A 218 6.55 5.04 -17.49
CA ILE A 218 5.20 4.79 -17.99
C ILE A 218 4.30 5.98 -17.65
N ASP A 219 3.29 6.21 -18.49
CA ASP A 219 2.30 7.25 -18.27
C ASP A 219 1.10 6.76 -17.42
N GLN A 220 0.26 7.71 -17.01
CA GLN A 220 -0.96 7.46 -16.24
C GLN A 220 -1.90 6.45 -16.94
N LYS A 221 -2.04 6.53 -18.26
CA LYS A 221 -2.93 5.65 -19.03
C LYS A 221 -2.45 4.21 -18.96
N ARG A 222 -1.15 3.99 -19.18
CA ARG A 222 -0.51 2.68 -19.12
C ARG A 222 -0.63 2.07 -17.74
N LEU A 223 -0.44 2.86 -16.69
CA LEU A 223 -0.62 2.40 -15.31
C LEU A 223 -2.06 1.91 -15.04
N LEU A 224 -3.08 2.62 -15.55
CA LEU A 224 -4.47 2.17 -15.42
C LEU A 224 -4.75 0.88 -16.20
N GLU A 225 -4.18 0.72 -17.41
CA GLU A 225 -4.24 -0.52 -18.18
C GLU A 225 -3.60 -1.70 -17.44
N MET A 226 -2.44 -1.47 -16.81
CA MET A 226 -1.76 -2.48 -16.00
C MET A 226 -2.62 -2.92 -14.82
N LYS A 227 -3.23 -1.98 -14.08
CA LYS A 227 -4.13 -2.29 -12.96
C LYS A 227 -5.32 -3.14 -13.40
N GLU A 228 -5.90 -2.83 -14.55
CA GLU A 228 -7.04 -3.60 -15.08
C GLU A 228 -6.62 -4.98 -15.56
N PHE A 229 -5.48 -5.09 -16.23
CA PHE A 229 -4.94 -6.38 -16.65
C PHE A 229 -4.61 -7.29 -15.45
N ALA A 230 -4.06 -6.75 -14.37
CA ALA A 230 -3.79 -7.49 -13.15
C ALA A 230 -5.04 -8.14 -12.55
N ARG A 231 -6.22 -7.50 -12.67
CA ARG A 231 -7.49 -8.09 -12.19
C ARG A 231 -7.92 -9.31 -12.99
N GLN A 232 -7.55 -9.39 -14.27
CA GLN A 232 -7.94 -10.47 -15.19
C GLN A 232 -7.15 -11.76 -14.97
N VAL A 233 -6.03 -11.72 -14.22
CA VAL A 233 -5.24 -12.92 -13.92
C VAL A 233 -6.12 -13.97 -13.21
N PRO A 234 -6.20 -15.20 -13.73
CA PRO A 234 -7.00 -16.25 -13.14
C PRO A 234 -6.41 -16.73 -11.81
N LEU A 235 -7.30 -17.04 -10.87
CA LEU A 235 -6.97 -17.67 -9.59
C LEU A 235 -7.55 -19.07 -9.58
N ALA A 236 -6.69 -20.09 -9.50
CA ALA A 236 -7.15 -21.46 -9.33
C ALA A 236 -7.75 -21.64 -7.93
N ARG A 237 -8.79 -22.47 -7.81
CA ARG A 237 -9.51 -22.69 -6.55
C ARG A 237 -8.58 -23.13 -5.41
N HIS A 238 -7.65 -24.05 -5.66
CA HIS A 238 -6.70 -24.52 -4.64
C HIS A 238 -5.80 -23.39 -4.08
N VAL A 239 -5.45 -22.40 -4.91
CA VAL A 239 -4.66 -21.22 -4.48
C VAL A 239 -5.51 -20.30 -3.62
N GLN A 240 -6.78 -20.09 -3.99
CA GLN A 240 -7.73 -19.35 -3.17
C GLN A 240 -7.97 -20.04 -1.82
N ASP A 241 -8.17 -21.36 -1.83
CA ASP A 241 -8.37 -22.17 -0.63
C ASP A 241 -7.14 -22.12 0.28
N TYR A 242 -5.92 -22.03 -0.25
CA TYR A 242 -4.73 -21.81 0.55
C TYR A 242 -4.75 -20.44 1.26
N ALA A 243 -5.06 -19.35 0.55
CA ALA A 243 -5.18 -18.02 1.16
C ALA A 243 -6.27 -17.97 2.25
N LEU A 244 -7.40 -18.66 2.02
CA LEU A 244 -8.48 -18.75 3.01
C LEU A 244 -8.10 -19.61 4.22
N ARG A 245 -7.34 -20.69 4.04
CA ARG A 245 -6.79 -21.46 5.16
C ARG A 245 -5.80 -20.64 5.99
N LEU A 246 -4.95 -19.84 5.35
CA LEU A 246 -4.06 -18.92 6.06
C LEU A 246 -4.87 -17.91 6.88
N LEU A 247 -5.90 -17.29 6.29
CA LEU A 247 -6.82 -16.39 7.00
C LEU A 247 -7.43 -17.10 8.21
N GLN A 248 -8.02 -18.27 8.02
CA GLN A 248 -8.63 -19.06 9.09
C GLN A 248 -7.64 -19.40 10.21
N ALA A 249 -6.39 -19.72 9.89
CA ALA A 249 -5.35 -20.01 10.85
C ALA A 249 -4.87 -18.79 11.65
N THR A 250 -5.25 -17.57 11.25
CA THR A 250 -5.04 -16.37 12.08
C THR A 250 -6.06 -16.23 13.21
N HIS A 251 -7.18 -16.96 13.19
CA HIS A 251 -8.22 -16.86 14.21
C HIS A 251 -7.98 -17.88 15.33
N PRO A 252 -7.91 -17.45 16.60
CA PRO A 252 -7.60 -18.34 17.73
C PRO A 252 -8.67 -19.43 17.95
N ASP A 253 -9.94 -19.15 17.63
CA ASP A 253 -11.04 -20.12 17.79
C ASP A 253 -11.05 -21.20 16.69
N ASN A 254 -10.21 -21.07 15.65
CA ASN A 254 -10.18 -22.04 14.58
C ASN A 254 -9.45 -23.32 15.01
N PRO A 255 -10.02 -24.53 14.81
CA PRO A 255 -9.36 -25.78 15.16
C PRO A 255 -7.99 -25.95 14.49
N SER A 256 -7.85 -25.45 13.27
CA SER A 256 -6.64 -25.54 12.44
C SER A 256 -5.59 -24.47 12.77
N ALA A 257 -5.90 -23.53 13.68
CA ALA A 257 -4.95 -22.52 14.09
C ALA A 257 -3.79 -23.14 14.91
N PRO A 258 -2.54 -22.72 14.67
CA PRO A 258 -1.39 -23.14 15.48
C PRO A 258 -1.52 -22.71 16.94
N ASP A 259 -0.81 -23.40 17.83
CA ASP A 259 -0.86 -23.12 19.28
C ASP A 259 -0.43 -21.69 19.61
N ILE A 260 0.55 -21.15 18.88
CA ILE A 260 0.98 -19.75 19.05
C ILE A 260 -0.16 -18.77 18.75
N THR A 261 -1.01 -19.04 17.74
CA THR A 261 -2.19 -18.22 17.44
C THR A 261 -3.20 -18.34 18.56
N LYS A 262 -3.53 -19.57 18.98
CA LYS A 262 -4.52 -19.84 20.03
C LYS A 262 -4.16 -19.17 21.36
N ARG A 263 -2.87 -19.11 21.67
CA ARG A 263 -2.36 -18.55 22.92
C ARG A 263 -2.25 -17.03 22.89
N TYR A 264 -1.74 -16.44 21.81
CA TYR A 264 -1.32 -15.03 21.81
C TYR A 264 -2.18 -14.09 20.95
N VAL A 265 -3.08 -14.61 20.11
CA VAL A 265 -3.93 -13.78 19.25
C VAL A 265 -5.27 -13.52 19.93
N ARG A 266 -5.66 -12.24 20.01
CA ARG A 266 -6.98 -11.80 20.44
C ARG A 266 -7.96 -11.79 19.29
N PHE A 267 -7.55 -11.22 18.14
CA PHE A 267 -8.36 -11.16 16.93
C PHE A 267 -7.50 -11.46 15.69
N GLY A 268 -7.97 -12.41 14.88
CA GLY A 268 -7.36 -12.75 13.60
C GLY A 268 -7.64 -11.70 12.52
N SER A 269 -7.04 -11.92 11.35
CA SER A 269 -7.17 -11.00 10.22
C SER A 269 -8.62 -10.88 9.73
N SER A 270 -8.99 -9.70 9.22
CA SER A 270 -10.24 -9.51 8.51
C SER A 270 -10.22 -10.18 7.11
N PRO A 271 -11.38 -10.33 6.44
CA PRO A 271 -11.44 -10.77 5.04
C PRO A 271 -10.64 -9.88 4.08
N ARG A 272 -10.38 -8.60 4.43
CA ARG A 272 -9.54 -7.70 3.62
C ARG A 272 -8.10 -8.20 3.54
N GLY A 273 -7.61 -8.92 4.55
CA GLY A 273 -6.29 -9.55 4.50
C GLY A 273 -6.20 -10.59 3.37
N ALA A 274 -7.18 -11.49 3.28
CA ALA A 274 -7.23 -12.48 2.20
C ALA A 274 -7.42 -11.81 0.82
N GLN A 275 -8.27 -10.78 0.72
CA GLN A 275 -8.40 -9.98 -0.51
C GLN A 275 -7.07 -9.33 -0.90
N GLY A 276 -6.36 -8.75 0.06
CA GLY A 276 -5.06 -8.13 -0.14
C GLY A 276 -4.04 -9.12 -0.68
N ILE A 277 -3.97 -10.32 -0.10
CA ILE A 277 -3.14 -11.42 -0.59
C ILE A 277 -3.52 -11.76 -2.03
N LEU A 278 -4.78 -12.10 -2.31
CA LEU A 278 -5.20 -12.55 -3.65
C LEU A 278 -4.91 -11.50 -4.74
N LEU A 279 -5.20 -10.22 -4.48
CA LEU A 279 -4.94 -9.14 -5.44
C LEU A 279 -3.44 -8.94 -5.68
N SER A 280 -2.66 -8.93 -4.61
CA SER A 280 -1.22 -8.71 -4.71
C SER A 280 -0.47 -9.90 -5.32
N SER A 281 -0.94 -11.13 -5.09
CA SER A 281 -0.39 -12.33 -5.72
C SER A 281 -0.65 -12.37 -7.23
N LYS A 282 -1.76 -11.81 -7.73
CA LYS A 282 -1.98 -11.62 -9.18
C LYS A 282 -0.94 -10.68 -9.79
N VAL A 283 -0.67 -9.55 -9.13
CA VAL A 283 0.36 -8.60 -9.59
C VAL A 283 1.74 -9.24 -9.52
N ARG A 284 2.05 -9.96 -8.45
CA ARG A 284 3.33 -10.66 -8.28
C ARG A 284 3.57 -11.70 -9.37
N ALA A 285 2.56 -12.51 -9.71
CA ALA A 285 2.64 -13.45 -10.83
C ALA A 285 3.01 -12.75 -12.14
N LEU A 286 2.37 -11.61 -12.45
CA LEU A 286 2.69 -10.82 -13.64
C LEU A 286 4.09 -10.17 -13.57
N PHE A 287 4.52 -9.75 -12.39
CA PHE A 287 5.87 -9.23 -12.14
C PHE A 287 6.93 -10.30 -12.46
N ASP A 288 6.61 -11.56 -12.23
CA ASP A 288 7.43 -12.73 -12.57
C ASP A 288 7.23 -13.23 -14.02
N GLY A 289 6.39 -12.56 -14.82
CA GLY A 289 6.13 -12.94 -16.22
C GLY A 289 5.18 -14.13 -16.38
N ARG A 290 4.36 -14.43 -15.36
CA ARG A 290 3.38 -15.52 -15.36
C ARG A 290 1.94 -15.01 -15.41
N PHE A 291 1.07 -15.69 -16.15
CA PHE A 291 -0.37 -15.41 -16.20
C PHE A 291 -1.21 -16.32 -15.31
N ASN A 292 -0.62 -16.87 -14.25
CA ASN A 292 -1.28 -17.69 -13.25
C ASN A 292 -0.62 -17.49 -11.88
N VAL A 293 -1.44 -17.48 -10.85
CA VAL A 293 -0.97 -17.33 -9.47
C VAL A 293 -0.58 -18.68 -8.89
N SER A 294 0.55 -18.74 -8.20
CA SER A 294 1.03 -19.91 -7.45
C SER A 294 0.82 -19.75 -5.94
N THR A 295 1.00 -20.84 -5.19
CA THR A 295 1.02 -20.80 -3.71
C THR A 295 2.19 -20.00 -3.15
N ASP A 296 3.31 -19.91 -3.88
CA ASP A 296 4.44 -19.07 -3.51
C ASP A 296 4.10 -17.58 -3.58
N ASP A 297 3.28 -17.17 -4.56
CA ASP A 297 2.78 -15.79 -4.64
C ASP A 297 1.92 -15.45 -3.42
N ILE A 298 1.12 -16.41 -2.94
CA ILE A 298 0.29 -16.26 -1.73
C ILE A 298 1.18 -16.11 -0.50
N ARG A 299 2.19 -16.98 -0.34
CA ARG A 299 3.14 -16.95 0.77
C ARG A 299 3.91 -15.64 0.82
N ALA A 300 4.41 -15.16 -0.30
CA ALA A 300 5.18 -13.92 -0.39
C ALA A 300 4.34 -12.69 -0.04
N SER A 301 3.03 -12.73 -0.33
CA SER A 301 2.09 -11.65 -0.05
C SER A 301 1.46 -11.71 1.35
N ALA A 302 1.55 -12.84 2.06
CA ALA A 302 0.85 -13.07 3.32
C ALA A 302 1.34 -12.17 4.47
N LEU A 303 2.67 -12.10 4.68
CA LEU A 303 3.24 -11.31 5.77
C LEU A 303 2.88 -9.81 5.69
N PRO A 304 3.15 -9.09 4.57
CA PRO A 304 2.81 -7.67 4.48
C PRO A 304 1.30 -7.40 4.49
N ALA A 305 0.47 -8.36 4.04
CA ALA A 305 -0.98 -8.23 4.11
C ALA A 305 -1.53 -8.47 5.53
N PHE A 306 -1.04 -9.45 6.28
CA PHE A 306 -1.66 -9.82 7.55
C PHE A 306 -1.09 -9.12 8.77
N ARG A 307 0.17 -8.62 8.74
CA ARG A 307 0.85 -8.18 9.98
C ARG A 307 0.12 -7.12 10.80
N HIS A 308 -0.59 -6.19 10.15
CA HIS A 308 -1.36 -5.13 10.82
C HIS A 308 -2.82 -5.52 11.08
N ARG A 309 -3.20 -6.76 10.79
CA ARG A 309 -4.55 -7.31 10.96
C ARG A 309 -4.61 -8.39 12.03
N VAL A 310 -3.47 -8.87 12.52
CA VAL A 310 -3.39 -9.83 13.63
C VAL A 310 -3.14 -9.05 14.91
N ILE A 311 -4.14 -9.07 15.80
CA ILE A 311 -4.12 -8.32 17.06
C ILE A 311 -3.81 -9.26 18.20
N LEU A 312 -2.76 -8.94 18.95
CA LEU A 312 -2.30 -9.75 20.07
C LEU A 312 -3.19 -9.54 21.31
N ASN A 313 -3.15 -10.51 22.22
CA ASN A 313 -3.66 -10.33 23.57
C ASN A 313 -2.54 -9.80 24.49
N PHE A 314 -2.91 -9.45 25.73
CA PHE A 314 -1.98 -8.89 26.71
C PHE A 314 -0.79 -9.82 27.01
N GLU A 315 -1.01 -11.14 26.99
CA GLU A 315 0.05 -12.12 27.21
C GLU A 315 1.09 -12.09 26.09
N GLY A 316 0.63 -12.05 24.82
CA GLY A 316 1.51 -11.93 23.66
C GLY A 316 2.32 -10.63 23.65
N GLU A 317 1.70 -9.52 24.03
CA GLU A 317 2.38 -8.24 24.19
C GLU A 317 3.42 -8.28 25.33
N ALA A 318 3.07 -8.86 26.48
CA ALA A 318 3.96 -8.96 27.64
C ALA A 318 5.17 -9.87 27.40
N GLU A 319 5.00 -10.96 26.64
CA GLU A 319 6.09 -11.87 26.25
C GLU A 319 6.90 -11.36 25.05
N GLY A 320 6.55 -10.20 24.48
CA GLY A 320 7.25 -9.61 23.33
C GLY A 320 7.08 -10.41 22.03
N ILE A 321 5.99 -11.17 21.93
CA ILE A 321 5.62 -11.89 20.70
C ILE A 321 5.21 -10.85 19.64
N THR A 322 5.63 -11.08 18.40
CA THR A 322 5.26 -10.20 17.28
C THR A 322 4.28 -10.86 16.33
N SER A 323 3.42 -10.08 15.68
CA SER A 323 2.53 -10.58 14.63
C SER A 323 3.31 -11.27 13.50
N ASP A 324 4.52 -10.80 13.18
CA ASP A 324 5.39 -11.43 12.18
C ASP A 324 5.85 -12.84 12.59
N GLN A 325 6.15 -13.08 13.87
CA GLN A 325 6.50 -14.42 14.38
C GLN A 325 5.31 -15.39 14.26
N ILE A 326 4.10 -14.93 14.64
CA ILE A 326 2.87 -15.74 14.53
C ILE A 326 2.59 -16.08 13.07
N LEU A 327 2.67 -15.10 12.17
CA LEU A 327 2.43 -15.30 10.74
C LEU A 327 3.47 -16.23 10.11
N ALA A 328 4.74 -16.14 10.53
CA ALA A 328 5.77 -17.07 10.09
C ALA A 328 5.45 -18.52 10.51
N GLU A 329 4.91 -18.72 11.71
CA GLU A 329 4.50 -20.05 12.18
C GLU A 329 3.26 -20.57 11.45
N ILE A 330 2.27 -19.70 11.19
CA ILE A 330 1.10 -20.02 10.36
C ILE A 330 1.54 -20.47 8.96
N LEU A 331 2.48 -19.76 8.33
CA LEU A 331 2.97 -20.10 6.99
C LEU A 331 3.72 -21.44 6.94
N LYS A 332 4.35 -21.87 8.04
CA LYS A 332 5.03 -23.17 8.15
C LYS A 332 4.07 -24.32 8.42
N SER A 333 3.04 -24.08 9.23
CA SER A 333 2.12 -25.11 9.72
C SER A 333 0.96 -25.40 8.78
N VAL A 334 0.48 -24.40 8.04
CA VAL A 334 -0.67 -24.56 7.13
C VAL A 334 -0.22 -25.17 5.79
N PRO A 335 -0.73 -26.35 5.41
CA PRO A 335 -0.31 -27.03 4.19
C PRO A 335 -0.82 -26.33 2.92
N GLU A 336 -0.04 -26.38 1.84
CA GLU A 336 -0.41 -25.76 0.55
C GLU A 336 -1.55 -26.49 -0.17
N ASN A 337 -1.67 -27.80 0.01
CA ASN A 337 -2.75 -28.61 -0.57
C ASN A 337 -3.69 -29.07 0.55
N SER A 338 -5.00 -29.12 0.29
CA SER A 338 -5.89 -29.88 1.17
C SER A 338 -5.64 -31.36 0.89
N LYS A 339 -5.39 -32.16 1.92
CA LYS A 339 -5.46 -33.62 1.77
C LYS A 339 -6.88 -34.05 1.42
#